data_AF-A0A959BR22-F1
#
_entry.id   AF-A0A959BR22-F1
#
_cell.length_a   1.000
_cell.length_b   1.000
_cell.length_c   1.000
_cell.angle_alpha   90.00
_cell.angle_beta   90.00
_cell.angle_gamma   90.00
#
_symmetry.space_group_name_H-M   'P 1'
#
loop_
_entity.id
_entity.type
_entity.pdbx_description
1 polymer ?
#
loop_
_entity_poly.entity_id
_entity_poly.type
_entity_poly.pdbx_seq_one_letter_code
_entity_poly.pdbx_strand_id
1 'polypeptide(L)'
;MAKQQNIIAGQLKKGRRCIASCLAALLLILPSCTEEAELGGLIQESPGPIVVEGRIAEGEDALIVLTRPASLVEPEIFLQVKDARVTLRDNHGNEEELLQLGYGHYRSFGIKG
;
A
#
# COMPACT_ATOMS: atom_id res chain seq x y z
N MET A 1 9.90 -40.03 22.93
CA MET A 1 11.24 -39.82 22.35
C MET A 1 11.68 -38.38 22.65
N ALA A 2 12.86 -38.22 23.25
CA ALA A 2 13.47 -36.94 23.64
C ALA A 2 13.93 -36.15 22.39
N LYS A 3 13.60 -34.86 22.29
CA LYS A 3 14.41 -33.66 22.63
C LYS A 3 15.60 -33.43 21.67
N GLN A 4 15.54 -32.34 20.90
CA GLN A 4 16.75 -31.57 20.58
C GLN A 4 16.40 -30.08 20.49
N GLN A 5 16.99 -29.32 21.43
CA GLN A 5 17.01 -27.87 21.51
C GLN A 5 18.25 -27.40 20.75
N ASN A 6 18.13 -26.35 19.94
CA ASN A 6 19.29 -25.66 19.38
C ASN A 6 19.47 -24.32 20.10
N ILE A 7 20.51 -24.26 20.93
CA ILE A 7 20.98 -23.07 21.64
C ILE A 7 22.12 -22.50 20.79
N ILE A 8 22.02 -21.23 20.36
CA ILE A 8 23.19 -20.48 19.94
C ILE A 8 23.49 -19.47 21.04
N ALA A 9 24.52 -19.79 21.83
CA ALA A 9 25.13 -18.90 22.79
C ALA A 9 26.15 -18.01 22.07
N GLY A 10 26.01 -16.70 22.22
CA GLY A 10 27.06 -15.71 21.95
C GLY A 10 27.04 -14.70 23.08
N GLN A 11 27.98 -14.82 24.02
CA GLN A 11 28.08 -13.99 25.22
C GLN A 11 29.13 -12.88 25.07
N LEU A 12 28.79 -11.75 25.72
CA LEU A 12 29.67 -10.83 26.46
C LEU A 12 30.62 -9.88 25.70
N LYS A 13 30.38 -8.58 25.86
CA LYS A 13 31.39 -7.69 26.49
C LYS A 13 30.75 -6.58 27.32
N LYS A 14 31.18 -6.57 28.58
CA LYS A 14 30.74 -5.75 29.71
C LYS A 14 31.60 -4.47 29.76
N GLY A 15 30.98 -3.30 29.71
CA GLY A 15 31.61 -2.01 29.97
C GLY A 15 30.86 -1.27 31.07
N ARG A 16 31.20 -1.55 32.33
CA ARG A 16 30.74 -0.79 33.51
C ARG A 16 31.85 0.15 33.96
N ARG A 17 31.64 1.47 33.90
CA ARG A 17 32.13 2.47 34.88
C ARG A 17 31.25 3.71 34.80
N CYS A 18 30.52 4.02 35.87
CA CYS A 18 30.40 5.37 36.44
C CYS A 18 29.93 5.21 37.88
N ILE A 19 30.57 5.99 38.74
CA ILE A 19 30.69 5.81 40.18
C ILE A 19 29.75 6.80 40.85
N ALA A 20 29.13 6.34 41.94
CA ALA A 20 28.78 7.09 43.14
C ALA A 20 27.77 8.25 43.05
N SER A 21 26.67 8.00 43.77
CA SER A 21 26.20 8.82 44.90
C SER A 21 25.39 10.08 44.59
N CYS A 22 24.06 9.95 44.62
CA CYS A 22 23.23 10.51 45.68
C CYS A 22 21.81 9.92 45.63
N LEU A 23 21.24 9.71 46.82
CA LEU A 23 19.84 9.42 47.13
C LEU A 23 18.83 10.00 46.14
N ALA A 24 17.88 9.18 45.67
CA ALA A 24 16.44 9.38 45.89
C ALA A 24 15.60 8.37 45.08
N ALA A 25 14.68 7.71 45.78
CA ALA A 25 13.35 7.30 45.33
C ALA A 25 13.19 6.65 43.93
N LEU A 26 13.11 5.32 43.97
CA LEU A 26 12.09 4.49 43.34
C LEU A 26 10.93 5.29 42.68
N LEU A 27 10.85 5.29 41.34
CA LEU A 27 9.63 5.07 40.53
C LEU A 27 9.83 5.56 39.07
N LEU A 28 9.57 4.65 38.13
CA LEU A 28 9.15 4.90 36.75
C LEU A 28 10.20 5.45 35.78
N ILE A 29 11.18 4.62 35.43
CA ILE A 29 11.81 4.70 34.10
C ILE A 29 11.04 3.72 33.22
N LEU A 30 9.97 4.19 32.57
CA LEU A 30 9.61 3.61 31.28
C LEU A 30 10.47 4.33 30.25
N PRO A 31 11.40 3.65 29.56
CA PRO A 31 11.82 4.17 28.28
C PRO A 31 10.54 4.16 27.43
N SER A 32 9.98 5.33 27.11
CA SER A 32 9.13 5.44 25.93
C SER A 32 10.05 5.15 24.76
N CYS A 33 10.23 3.85 24.51
CA CYS A 33 10.60 3.31 23.23
C CYS A 33 9.44 3.72 22.32
N THR A 34 9.44 4.96 21.88
CA THR A 34 8.90 5.27 20.57
C THR A 34 9.86 4.58 19.62
N GLU A 35 9.65 3.27 19.43
CA GLU A 35 9.72 2.74 18.09
C GLU A 35 8.72 3.61 17.32
N GLU A 36 9.25 4.67 16.71
CA GLU A 36 8.72 5.06 15.42
C GLU A 36 8.73 3.75 14.65
N ALA A 37 7.55 3.14 14.52
CA ALA A 37 7.32 2.17 13.48
C ALA A 37 7.59 2.97 12.20
N GLU A 38 8.86 3.00 11.79
CA GLU A 38 9.20 3.09 10.40
C GLU A 38 8.27 2.07 9.74
N LEU A 39 7.23 2.58 9.07
CA LEU A 39 6.61 1.90 7.93
C LEU A 39 7.72 1.79 6.88
N GLY A 40 8.72 0.97 7.22
CA GLY A 40 9.95 0.77 6.51
C GLY A 40 9.63 0.02 5.26
N GLY A 41 10.07 0.58 4.14
CA GLY A 41 9.96 -0.06 2.84
C GLY A 41 8.56 0.12 2.27
N LEU A 42 8.33 0.91 1.21
CA LEU A 42 9.06 0.74 -0.04
C LEU A 42 9.29 -0.75 -0.35
N ILE A 43 8.32 -1.63 -0.03
CA ILE A 43 8.15 -2.84 -0.82
C ILE A 43 7.64 -2.32 -2.17
N GLN A 44 8.59 -2.09 -3.08
CA GLN A 44 8.34 -1.97 -4.51
C GLN A 44 7.88 -3.34 -5.01
N GLU A 45 6.75 -3.85 -4.48
CA GLU A 45 6.02 -4.87 -5.21
C GLU A 45 5.63 -4.20 -6.51
N SER A 46 5.98 -4.84 -7.62
CA SER A 46 5.56 -4.40 -8.94
C SER A 46 4.09 -4.04 -8.84
N PRO A 47 3.69 -2.80 -9.22
CA PRO A 47 2.33 -2.35 -9.10
C PRO A 47 1.41 -3.45 -9.67
N GLY A 48 0.61 -4.10 -8.81
CA GLY A 48 -0.23 -5.22 -9.21
C GLY A 48 -1.17 -4.87 -10.36
N PRO A 49 -1.75 -5.86 -11.06
CA PRO A 49 -2.50 -5.61 -12.30
C PRO A 49 -3.59 -4.55 -12.08
N ILE A 50 -3.73 -3.64 -13.05
CA ILE A 50 -4.85 -2.71 -13.07
C ILE A 50 -6.10 -3.49 -13.47
N VAL A 51 -7.15 -3.37 -12.68
CA VAL A 51 -8.49 -3.85 -13.00
C VAL A 51 -9.25 -2.72 -13.68
N VAL A 52 -9.85 -3.03 -14.83
CA VAL A 52 -10.65 -2.10 -15.62
C VAL A 52 -12.08 -2.60 -15.62
N GLU A 53 -12.97 -1.82 -15.05
CA GLU A 53 -14.41 -2.07 -15.10
C GLU A 53 -15.07 -1.03 -16.00
N GLY A 54 -15.87 -1.49 -16.96
CA GLY A 54 -16.57 -0.62 -17.90
C GLY A 54 -18.08 -0.85 -17.89
N ARG A 55 -18.85 0.23 -17.84
CA ARG A 55 -20.29 0.24 -18.07
C ARG A 55 -20.58 1.03 -19.34
N ILE A 56 -21.14 0.36 -20.33
CA ILE A 56 -21.57 0.94 -21.59
C ILE A 56 -23.01 0.49 -21.82
N ALA A 57 -23.94 1.44 -21.87
CA ALA A 57 -25.36 1.18 -22.10
C ALA A 57 -25.82 2.02 -23.30
N GLU A 58 -26.79 1.52 -24.05
CA GLU A 58 -27.25 2.12 -25.31
C GLU A 58 -27.65 3.59 -25.11
N GLY A 59 -27.02 4.49 -25.88
CA GLY A 59 -27.24 5.94 -25.81
C GLY A 59 -26.67 6.66 -24.57
N GLU A 60 -26.19 5.92 -23.57
CA GLU A 60 -25.56 6.48 -22.38
C GLU A 60 -24.05 6.69 -22.57
N ASP A 61 -23.51 7.61 -21.77
CA ASP A 61 -22.07 7.80 -21.67
C ASP A 61 -21.42 6.53 -21.08
N ALA A 62 -20.26 6.14 -21.62
CA ALA A 62 -19.44 5.10 -21.07
C ALA A 62 -18.82 5.55 -19.74
N LEU A 63 -18.88 4.68 -18.74
CA LEU A 63 -18.24 4.88 -17.44
C LEU A 63 -17.14 3.83 -17.27
N ILE A 64 -15.93 4.29 -16.95
CA ILE A 64 -14.77 3.41 -16.71
C ILE A 64 -14.28 3.62 -15.28
N VAL A 65 -14.01 2.52 -14.59
CA VAL A 65 -13.40 2.49 -13.26
C VAL A 65 -12.08 1.74 -13.31
N LEU A 66 -11.01 2.36 -12.80
CA LEU A 66 -9.66 1.80 -12.69
C LEU A 66 -9.28 1.59 -11.23
N THR A 67 -9.05 0.35 -10.87
CA THR A 67 -8.56 -0.02 -9.55
C THR A 67 -7.33 -0.90 -9.64
N ARG A 68 -6.65 -1.09 -8.51
CA ARG A 68 -5.52 -2.01 -8.37
C ARG A 68 -5.58 -2.68 -6.99
N PRO A 69 -5.09 -3.91 -6.82
CA PRO A 69 -4.98 -4.50 -5.50
C PRO A 69 -3.94 -3.73 -4.66
N ALA A 70 -4.22 -3.55 -3.37
CA ALA A 70 -3.29 -2.96 -2.41
C ALA A 70 -2.10 -3.89 -2.09
N SER A 71 -2.30 -5.20 -2.24
CA SER A 71 -1.31 -6.26 -2.01
C SER A 71 -1.48 -7.36 -3.06
N LEU A 72 -0.37 -7.91 -3.56
CA LEU A 72 -0.42 -9.07 -4.46
C LEU A 72 -0.69 -10.39 -3.71
N VAL A 73 -0.41 -10.42 -2.41
CA VAL A 73 -0.57 -11.60 -1.55
C VAL A 73 -1.99 -11.68 -0.99
N GLU A 74 -2.60 -10.53 -0.70
CA GLU A 74 -3.95 -10.40 -0.13
C GLU A 74 -4.77 -9.39 -0.95
N PRO A 75 -5.31 -9.80 -2.12
CA PRO A 75 -5.93 -8.89 -3.08
C PRO A 75 -7.37 -8.50 -2.73
N GLU A 76 -7.77 -8.54 -1.46
CA GLU A 76 -9.14 -8.24 -1.02
C GLU A 76 -9.44 -6.73 -1.00
N ILE A 77 -8.40 -5.89 -0.96
CA ILE A 77 -8.52 -4.44 -0.94
C ILE A 77 -8.07 -3.87 -2.28
N PHE A 78 -8.95 -3.10 -2.92
CA PHE A 78 -8.68 -2.39 -4.16
C PHE A 78 -8.55 -0.88 -3.94
N LEU A 79 -7.48 -0.30 -4.48
CA LEU A 79 -7.18 1.12 -4.45
C LEU A 79 -7.45 1.75 -5.81
N GLN A 80 -7.92 2.99 -5.82
CA GLN A 80 -8.14 3.78 -7.03
C GLN A 80 -6.79 4.10 -7.70
N VAL A 81 -6.74 3.99 -9.03
CA VAL A 81 -5.57 4.40 -9.81
C VAL A 81 -5.53 5.93 -9.90
N LYS A 82 -4.37 6.52 -9.57
CA LYS A 82 -4.14 7.98 -9.66
C LYS A 82 -3.45 8.33 -10.97
N ASP A 83 -3.74 9.53 -11.48
CA ASP A 83 -3.06 10.16 -12.63
C ASP A 83 -3.00 9.30 -13.91
N ALA A 84 -3.96 8.39 -14.09
CA ALA A 84 -4.06 7.61 -15.32
C ALA A 84 -4.78 8.40 -16.41
N ARG A 85 -4.28 8.26 -17.63
CA ARG A 85 -4.92 8.74 -18.85
C ARG A 85 -5.69 7.57 -19.47
N VAL A 86 -6.98 7.77 -19.74
CA VAL A 86 -7.85 6.73 -20.28
C VAL A 86 -8.37 7.16 -21.64
N THR A 87 -8.15 6.32 -22.65
CA THR A 87 -8.64 6.53 -24.01
C THR A 87 -9.56 5.37 -24.38
N LEU A 88 -10.76 5.67 -24.85
CA LEU A 88 -11.64 4.70 -25.49
C LEU A 88 -11.50 4.79 -27.00
N ARG A 89 -11.61 3.64 -27.65
CA ARG A 89 -11.63 3.52 -29.10
C ARG A 89 -12.79 2.64 -29.51
N ASP A 90 -13.62 3.12 -30.44
CA ASP A 90 -14.71 2.32 -31.00
C ASP A 90 -14.26 1.45 -32.19
N ASN A 91 -15.19 0.64 -32.72
CA ASN A 91 -14.93 -0.23 -33.85
C ASN A 91 -14.74 0.51 -35.19
N HIS A 92 -15.06 1.80 -35.25
CA HIS A 92 -14.83 2.66 -36.42
C HIS A 92 -13.48 3.38 -36.35
N GLY A 93 -12.76 3.25 -35.23
CA GLY A 93 -11.48 3.91 -35.00
C GLY A 93 -11.59 5.32 -34.45
N ASN A 94 -12.78 5.75 -34.01
CA ASN A 94 -12.91 6.99 -33.27
C ASN A 94 -12.29 6.82 -31.88
N GLU A 95 -11.46 7.77 -31.48
CA GLU A 95 -10.77 7.76 -30.18
C GLU A 95 -11.23 8.95 -29.34
N GLU A 96 -11.42 8.71 -28.05
CA GLU A 96 -11.79 9.72 -27.08
C GLU A 96 -10.97 9.55 -25.80
N GLU A 97 -10.30 10.63 -25.37
CA GLU A 97 -9.76 10.70 -24.02
C GLU A 97 -10.87 11.03 -23.04
N LEU A 98 -11.05 10.18 -22.04
CA LEU A 98 -12.15 10.29 -21.11
C LEU A 98 -11.94 11.40 -20.08
N LEU A 99 -13.03 12.05 -19.69
CA LEU A 99 -13.03 13.01 -18.60
C LEU A 99 -12.85 12.28 -17.26
N GLN A 100 -11.82 12.65 -16.52
CA GLN A 100 -11.64 12.17 -15.15
C GLN A 100 -12.61 12.87 -14.20
N LEU A 101 -13.45 12.10 -13.52
CA LEU A 101 -14.39 12.59 -12.51
C LEU A 101 -13.80 12.51 -11.08
N GLY A 102 -12.83 11.62 -10.89
CA GLY A 102 -12.11 11.39 -9.65
C GLY A 102 -10.99 10.36 -9.87
N TYR A 103 -10.18 10.08 -8.85
CA TYR A 103 -9.17 9.03 -8.97
C TYR A 103 -9.83 7.69 -9.35
N GLY A 104 -9.33 7.06 -10.41
CA GLY A 104 -9.88 5.83 -10.93
C GLY A 104 -11.25 5.94 -11.60
N HIS A 105 -11.91 7.11 -11.69
CA HIS A 105 -13.26 7.23 -12.27
C HIS A 105 -13.28 8.13 -13.51
N TYR A 106 -13.77 7.60 -14.63
CA TYR A 106 -13.74 8.25 -15.94
C TYR A 106 -15.09 8.13 -16.65
N ARG A 107 -15.42 9.16 -17.44
CA ARG A 107 -16.66 9.22 -18.22
C ARG A 107 -16.39 9.71 -19.64
N SER A 108 -17.06 9.10 -20.63
CA SER A 108 -17.06 9.59 -21.99
C SER A 108 -18.07 10.72 -22.23
N PHE A 109 -17.89 11.47 -23.31
CA PHE A 109 -18.81 12.51 -23.75
C PHE A 109 -19.20 12.36 -25.23
N GLY A 110 -18.37 11.71 -26.04
CA GLY A 110 -18.59 11.51 -27.48
C GLY A 110 -18.98 10.08 -27.82
N ILE A 111 -18.26 9.10 -27.28
CA ILE A 111 -18.51 7.67 -27.45
C ILE A 111 -19.62 7.25 -26.48
N LYS A 112 -20.70 6.72 -27.05
CA LYS A 112 -21.87 6.20 -26.32
C LYS A 112 -22.07 4.72 -26.66
N GLY A 113 -22.83 4.02 -25.83
CA GLY A 113 -23.22 2.63 -26.09
C GLY A 113 -24.23 2.47 -27.21
#